data_AF-A0A3N5PBC0-F1
#
_entry.id   AF-A0A3N5PBC0-F1
#
_cell.length_a   1.000
_cell.length_b   1.000
_cell.length_c   1.000
_cell.angle_alpha   90.00
_cell.angle_beta   90.00
_cell.angle_gamma   90.00
#
_symmetry.space_group_name_H-M   'P 1'
#
loop_
_entity.id
_entity.type
_entity.pdbx_description
1 polymer ?
#
loop_
_entity_poly.entity_id
_entity_poly.type
_entity_poly.pdbx_seq_one_letter_code
_entity_poly.pdbx_strand_id
1 'polypeptide(L)'
;MSVTDTNGSLTLTPNGTGAVVVSGDATFTKAIKETVYALSGTTPALDPSNGTIQTWTLTANSTPTDSFAAGESMTLMIDDGTAYSITWPSVTWKSDGGLAPILNLTGFTAVVLWKVGSVLYGARVGNA
;
A
#
# COMPACT_ATOMS: atom_id res chain seq x y z
N MET A 1 2.11 -18.74 -25.60
CA MET A 1 3.17 -19.19 -24.66
C MET A 1 2.48 -20.03 -23.60
N SER A 2 2.55 -21.36 -23.70
CA SER A 2 2.05 -22.26 -22.66
C SER A 2 3.25 -22.74 -21.85
N VAL A 3 3.31 -22.38 -20.57
CA VAL A 3 4.23 -23.04 -19.64
C VAL A 3 3.56 -24.35 -19.24
N THR A 4 4.17 -25.47 -19.62
CA THR A 4 3.71 -26.83 -19.32
C THR A 4 4.52 -27.49 -18.21
N ASP A 5 5.35 -26.74 -17.49
CA ASP A 5 6.09 -27.34 -16.39
C ASP A 5 5.17 -27.55 -15.18
N THR A 6 5.44 -28.64 -14.46
CA THR A 6 4.53 -29.15 -13.45
C THR A 6 4.65 -28.37 -12.12
N ASN A 7 5.62 -27.45 -12.00
CA ASN A 7 6.00 -26.78 -10.74
C ASN A 7 6.88 -25.51 -10.90
N GLY A 8 7.03 -24.93 -12.09
CA GLY A 8 7.89 -23.77 -12.32
C GLY A 8 7.11 -22.44 -12.31
N SER A 9 7.77 -21.39 -11.83
CA SER A 9 7.26 -20.02 -12.00
C SER A 9 7.33 -19.63 -13.48
N LEU A 10 6.26 -19.04 -14.01
CA LEU A 10 6.37 -18.25 -15.23
C LEU A 10 7.07 -16.92 -14.90
N THR A 11 8.35 -16.83 -15.25
CA THR A 11 9.12 -15.59 -15.11
C THR A 11 9.10 -14.82 -16.42
N LEU A 12 8.39 -13.69 -16.45
CA LEU A 12 8.40 -12.74 -17.55
C LEU A 12 9.31 -11.58 -17.17
N THR A 13 10.54 -11.59 -17.69
CA THR A 13 11.49 -10.48 -17.51
C THR A 13 11.61 -9.71 -18.83
N PRO A 14 11.11 -8.47 -18.90
CA PRO A 14 11.36 -7.59 -20.05
C PRO A 14 12.87 -7.40 -20.23
N ASN A 15 13.37 -7.42 -21.47
CA ASN A 15 14.80 -7.18 -21.75
C ASN A 15 15.11 -5.66 -21.70
N GLY A 16 14.93 -5.04 -20.54
CA GLY A 16 15.12 -3.61 -20.33
C GLY A 16 14.14 -3.06 -19.31
N THR A 17 13.77 -1.78 -19.45
CA THR A 17 12.80 -1.09 -18.58
C THR A 17 11.33 -1.34 -18.96
N GLY A 18 11.07 -2.32 -19.84
CA GLY A 18 9.73 -2.64 -20.28
C GLY A 18 8.87 -3.19 -19.14
N ALA A 19 7.56 -3.21 -19.34
CA ALA A 19 6.60 -3.82 -18.43
C ALA A 19 5.94 -5.04 -19.09
N VAL A 20 5.45 -5.96 -18.26
CA VAL A 20 4.49 -6.97 -18.74
C VAL A 20 3.14 -6.27 -18.89
N VAL A 21 2.73 -6.03 -20.14
CA VAL A 21 1.46 -5.38 -20.44
C VAL A 21 0.38 -6.43 -20.69
N VAL A 22 -0.66 -6.42 -19.87
CA VAL A 22 -1.90 -7.19 -20.09
C VAL A 22 -2.96 -6.18 -20.51
N SER A 23 -3.25 -6.10 -21.82
CA SER A 23 -4.13 -5.07 -22.39
C SER A 23 -5.63 -5.36 -22.23
N GLY A 24 -5.99 -6.47 -21.59
CA GLY A 24 -7.36 -6.85 -21.27
C GLY A 24 -7.47 -7.37 -19.84
N ASP A 25 -8.56 -8.08 -19.56
CA ASP A 25 -8.80 -8.62 -18.21
C ASP A 25 -7.74 -9.68 -17.84
N ALA A 26 -7.15 -9.52 -16.67
CA ALA A 26 -6.32 -10.55 -16.06
C ALA A 26 -7.19 -11.42 -15.15
N THR A 27 -7.20 -12.74 -15.39
CA THR A 27 -7.88 -13.71 -14.51
C THR A 27 -6.86 -14.58 -13.80
N PHE A 28 -6.91 -14.61 -12.47
CA PHE A 28 -6.14 -15.54 -11.65
C PHE A 28 -7.06 -16.64 -11.14
N THR A 29 -6.66 -17.91 -11.29
CA THR A 29 -7.45 -19.07 -10.84
C THR A 29 -7.33 -19.35 -9.34
N LYS A 30 -6.43 -18.63 -8.67
CA LYS A 30 -6.16 -18.69 -7.23
C LYS A 30 -5.91 -17.29 -6.68
N ALA A 31 -5.74 -17.20 -5.35
CA ALA A 31 -5.37 -15.97 -4.67
C ALA A 31 -4.06 -15.39 -5.21
N ILE A 32 -3.98 -14.06 -5.20
CA ILE A 32 -2.74 -13.32 -5.40
C ILE A 32 -2.05 -13.27 -4.03
N LYS A 33 -0.74 -13.56 -3.99
CA LYS A 33 0.07 -13.37 -2.80
C LYS A 33 0.69 -11.97 -2.88
N GLU A 34 0.35 -11.10 -1.94
CA GLU A 34 0.91 -9.76 -1.86
C GLU A 34 2.31 -9.77 -1.26
N THR A 35 3.16 -8.86 -1.72
CA THR A 35 4.43 -8.53 -1.06
C THR A 35 4.14 -7.67 0.16
N VAL A 36 4.68 -8.09 1.31
CA VAL A 36 4.65 -7.31 2.55
C VAL A 36 5.96 -6.53 2.67
N TYR A 37 5.88 -5.22 2.83
CA TYR A 37 7.04 -4.35 2.97
C TYR A 37 7.01 -3.55 4.29
N ALA A 38 8.12 -3.55 5.01
CA ALA A 38 8.25 -2.81 6.26
C ALA A 38 8.84 -1.42 5.99
N LEU A 39 8.04 -0.37 6.21
CA LEU A 39 8.48 1.02 6.18
C LEU A 39 9.38 1.33 7.38
N SER A 40 10.28 2.29 7.19
CA SER A 40 11.16 2.79 8.24
C SER A 40 11.40 4.29 8.12
N GLY A 41 11.89 4.90 9.20
CA GLY A 41 12.12 6.34 9.27
C GLY A 41 10.85 7.16 9.51
N THR A 42 11.03 8.48 9.52
CA THR A 42 9.96 9.45 9.83
C THR A 42 9.37 10.12 8.60
N THR A 43 9.98 9.93 7.43
CA THR A 43 9.55 10.53 6.14
C THR A 43 9.51 9.50 5.00
N PRO A 44 8.98 8.27 5.21
CA PRO A 44 8.99 7.28 4.15
C PRO A 44 8.08 7.69 2.98
N ALA A 45 8.44 7.25 1.78
CA ALA A 45 7.54 7.24 0.64
C ALA A 45 6.52 6.10 0.78
N LEU A 46 5.23 6.43 0.66
CA LEU A 46 4.17 5.44 0.52
C LEU A 46 4.09 5.03 -0.95
N ASP A 47 4.72 3.90 -1.26
CA ASP A 47 4.93 3.43 -2.64
C ASP A 47 4.45 1.96 -2.76
N PRO A 48 3.28 1.71 -3.39
CA PRO A 48 2.75 0.37 -3.59
C PRO A 48 3.67 -0.58 -4.35
N SER A 49 4.66 -0.09 -5.11
CA SER A 49 5.60 -0.93 -5.85
C SER A 49 6.55 -1.73 -4.96
N ASN A 50 6.78 -1.28 -3.71
CA ASN A 50 7.52 -2.04 -2.70
C ASN A 50 6.71 -3.22 -2.15
N GLY A 51 5.38 -3.12 -2.21
CA GLY A 51 4.43 -4.08 -1.68
C GLY A 51 3.07 -3.41 -1.42
N THR A 52 1.99 -4.10 -1.77
CA THR A 52 0.62 -3.60 -1.60
C THR A 52 0.10 -3.80 -0.16
N ILE A 53 0.84 -4.53 0.67
CA ILE A 53 0.68 -4.54 2.13
C ILE A 53 1.95 -3.94 2.73
N GLN A 54 1.82 -2.89 3.53
CA GLN A 54 2.95 -2.29 4.21
C GLN A 54 2.71 -2.16 5.70
N THR A 55 3.75 -2.40 6.49
CA THR A 55 3.74 -2.21 7.93
C THR A 55 4.63 -1.04 8.31
N TRP A 56 4.26 -0.29 9.33
CA TRP A 56 5.04 0.85 9.79
C TRP A 56 4.91 1.03 11.29
N THR A 57 6.01 0.81 12.01
CA THR A 57 6.12 1.17 13.43
C THR A 57 6.74 2.56 13.54
N LEU A 58 5.99 3.49 14.12
CA LEU A 58 6.45 4.86 14.30
C LEU A 58 7.50 4.93 15.42
N THR A 59 8.61 5.64 15.15
CA THR A 59 9.65 5.92 16.14
C THR A 59 9.67 7.38 16.58
N ALA A 60 8.93 8.24 15.87
CA ALA A 60 8.66 9.64 16.18
C ALA A 60 7.44 10.11 15.37
N ASN A 61 6.99 11.34 15.61
CA ASN A 61 6.04 12.01 14.72
C ASN A 61 6.58 12.01 13.29
N SER A 62 5.74 11.61 12.34
CA SER A 62 6.18 11.27 10.98
C SER A 62 5.38 12.00 9.91
N THR A 63 6.00 12.24 8.76
CA THR A 63 5.44 12.97 7.62
C THR A 63 5.77 12.22 6.31
N PRO A 64 5.03 11.16 5.98
CA PRO A 64 5.29 10.36 4.79
C PRO A 64 4.96 11.14 3.51
N THR A 65 5.49 10.69 2.37
CA THR A 65 5.21 11.26 1.04
C THR A 65 4.33 10.34 0.19
N ASP A 66 3.54 10.92 -0.70
CA ASP A 66 2.74 10.19 -1.69
C ASP A 66 3.60 9.83 -2.91
N SER A 67 3.83 8.53 -3.12
CA SER A 67 4.54 7.97 -4.29
C SER A 67 3.65 7.04 -5.12
N PHE A 68 2.33 7.15 -5.00
CA PHE A 68 1.40 6.34 -5.80
C PHE A 68 1.33 6.85 -7.24
N ALA A 69 1.28 5.90 -8.18
CA ALA A 69 0.73 6.11 -9.50
C ALA A 69 -0.82 6.04 -9.48
N ALA A 70 -1.46 6.70 -10.45
CA ALA A 70 -2.90 6.63 -10.61
C ALA A 70 -3.34 5.19 -10.90
N GLY A 71 -4.36 4.71 -10.18
CA GLY A 71 -4.85 3.35 -10.27
C GLY A 71 -4.24 2.38 -9.25
N GLU A 72 -3.26 2.80 -8.46
CA GLU A 72 -2.67 1.97 -7.42
C GLU A 72 -3.43 2.07 -6.09
N SER A 73 -3.30 1.01 -5.28
CA SER A 73 -3.81 0.93 -3.92
C SER A 73 -2.85 0.14 -3.02
N MET A 74 -2.84 0.45 -1.73
CA MET A 74 -2.13 -0.33 -0.72
C MET A 74 -2.94 -0.39 0.58
N THR A 75 -2.71 -1.44 1.37
CA THR A 75 -3.05 -1.48 2.79
C THR A 75 -1.83 -1.10 3.61
N LEU A 76 -1.96 -0.10 4.47
CA LEU A 76 -0.92 0.33 5.40
C LEU A 76 -1.36 0.00 6.84
N MET A 77 -0.54 -0.75 7.55
CA MET A 77 -0.73 -1.14 8.95
C MET A 77 0.24 -0.36 9.82
N ILE A 78 -0.29 0.47 10.71
CA ILE A 78 0.47 1.48 11.46
C ILE A 78 0.44 1.14 12.94
N ASP A 79 1.60 0.93 13.53
CA ASP A 79 1.79 0.87 14.98
C ASP A 79 2.26 2.26 15.43
N ASP A 80 1.50 2.88 16.33
CA ASP A 80 1.74 4.25 16.79
C ASP A 80 2.98 4.38 17.69
N GLY A 81 3.58 3.26 18.08
CA GLY A 81 4.77 3.16 18.92
C GLY A 81 4.47 3.57 20.36
N THR A 82 4.55 4.87 20.63
CA THR A 82 4.23 5.45 21.94
C THR A 82 3.33 6.67 21.77
N ALA A 83 2.23 6.51 21.03
CA ALA A 83 1.29 7.58 20.66
C ALA A 83 1.88 8.67 19.74
N TYR A 84 2.73 8.28 18.78
CA TYR A 84 3.18 9.19 17.74
C TYR A 84 2.09 9.47 16.71
N SER A 85 2.19 10.64 16.08
CA SER A 85 1.24 11.11 15.07
C SER A 85 1.82 11.08 13.66
N ILE A 86 0.93 11.07 12.66
CA ILE A 86 1.29 11.19 11.25
C ILE A 86 0.70 12.49 10.70
N THR A 87 1.56 13.35 10.14
CA THR A 87 1.11 14.43 9.25
C THR A 87 1.05 13.87 7.84
N TRP A 88 -0.15 13.50 7.41
CA TRP A 88 -0.37 12.91 6.10
C TRP A 88 -0.09 13.92 4.96
N PRO A 89 0.31 13.44 3.77
CA PRO A 89 0.18 14.24 2.54
C PRO A 89 -1.30 14.57 2.29
N SER A 90 -1.60 15.26 1.20
CA SER A 90 -2.99 15.58 0.84
C SER A 90 -3.80 14.30 0.54
N VAL A 91 -4.52 13.80 1.55
CA VAL A 91 -5.39 12.62 1.44
C VAL A 91 -6.85 13.04 1.59
N THR A 92 -7.69 12.63 0.65
CA THR A 92 -9.15 12.74 0.78
C THR A 92 -9.68 11.52 1.55
N TRP A 93 -9.90 11.68 2.85
CA TRP A 93 -10.38 10.60 3.69
C TRP A 93 -11.86 10.28 3.45
N LYS A 94 -12.19 9.00 3.45
CA LYS A 94 -13.55 8.45 3.26
C LYS A 94 -14.12 7.79 4.52
N SER A 95 -13.31 7.68 5.57
CA SER A 95 -13.74 7.31 6.92
C SER A 95 -13.66 8.54 7.84
N ASP A 96 -14.08 8.36 9.11
CA ASP A 96 -13.81 9.31 10.20
C ASP A 96 -14.29 10.75 9.91
N GLY A 97 -15.42 10.88 9.21
CA GLY A 97 -16.00 12.20 8.86
C GLY A 97 -15.17 13.00 7.84
N GLY A 98 -14.29 12.34 7.08
CA GLY A 98 -13.40 13.01 6.12
C GLY A 98 -12.09 13.49 6.71
N LEU A 99 -11.75 13.06 7.92
CA LEU A 99 -10.50 13.39 8.61
C LEU A 99 -9.53 12.19 8.62
N ALA A 100 -8.26 12.48 8.88
CA ALA A 100 -7.26 11.44 9.09
C ALA A 100 -7.63 10.58 10.32
N PRO A 101 -7.40 9.26 10.27
CA PRO A 101 -7.70 8.37 11.39
C PRO A 101 -6.88 8.73 12.63
N ILE A 102 -7.53 8.63 13.80
CA ILE A 102 -6.81 8.55 15.07
C ILE A 102 -6.20 7.14 15.15
N LEU A 103 -4.90 7.07 15.43
CA LEU A 103 -4.21 5.78 15.54
C LEU A 103 -4.60 5.05 16.82
N ASN A 104 -4.73 3.74 16.72
CA ASN A 104 -4.85 2.82 17.84
C ASN A 104 -3.59 2.89 18.70
N LEU A 105 -3.76 2.98 20.02
CA LEU A 105 -2.68 2.95 21.02
C LEU A 105 -2.09 1.56 21.24
N THR A 106 -2.77 0.53 20.74
CA THR A 106 -2.36 -0.87 20.84
C THR A 106 -2.71 -1.60 19.56
N GLY A 107 -1.78 -2.39 19.05
CA GLY A 107 -1.95 -3.08 17.77
C GLY A 107 -1.93 -2.11 16.59
N PHE A 108 -2.25 -2.62 15.40
CA PHE A 108 -2.17 -1.83 14.19
C PHE A 108 -3.45 -1.04 13.93
N THR A 109 -3.28 0.22 13.52
CA THR A 109 -4.29 0.94 12.74
C THR A 109 -4.12 0.55 11.28
N ALA A 110 -5.12 -0.11 10.70
CA ALA A 110 -5.11 -0.41 9.27
C ALA A 110 -5.83 0.70 8.49
N VAL A 111 -5.21 1.18 7.42
CA VAL A 111 -5.82 2.07 6.42
C VAL A 111 -5.62 1.49 5.03
N VAL A 112 -6.60 1.66 4.15
CA VAL A 112 -6.43 1.47 2.71
C VAL A 112 -6.25 2.84 2.08
N LEU A 113 -5.24 2.97 1.24
CA LEU A 113 -4.95 4.17 0.46
C LEU A 113 -5.02 3.79 -1.02
N TRP A 114 -5.58 4.67 -1.84
CA TRP A 114 -5.67 4.44 -3.29
C TRP A 114 -5.70 5.76 -4.05
N LYS A 115 -5.21 5.75 -5.29
CA LYS A 115 -5.09 6.96 -6.09
C LYS A 115 -5.95 6.90 -7.34
N VAL A 116 -6.78 7.94 -7.52
CA VAL A 116 -7.59 8.11 -8.74
C VAL A 116 -7.20 9.43 -9.39
N GLY A 117 -6.61 9.36 -10.58
CA GLY A 117 -5.99 10.51 -11.22
C GLY A 117 -4.90 11.09 -10.32
N SER A 118 -5.01 12.36 -9.94
CA SER A 118 -4.07 13.04 -9.06
C SER A 118 -4.47 13.02 -7.58
N VAL A 119 -5.61 12.43 -7.22
CA VAL A 119 -6.15 12.49 -5.85
C VAL A 119 -5.84 11.20 -5.11
N LEU A 120 -5.07 11.31 -4.02
CA LEU A 120 -4.89 10.24 -3.05
C LEU A 120 -6.10 10.20 -2.11
N TYR A 121 -6.73 9.04 -2.00
CA TYR A 121 -7.82 8.76 -1.10
C TYR A 121 -7.37 7.81 0.01
N GLY A 122 -8.07 7.86 1.14
CA GLY A 122 -7.80 6.96 2.25
C GLY A 122 -9.07 6.58 3.02
N ALA A 123 -9.07 5.40 3.61
CA ALA A 123 -10.11 4.98 4.54
C ALA A 123 -9.49 4.08 5.62
N ARG A 124 -9.89 4.28 6.87
CA ARG A 124 -9.61 3.35 7.97
C ARG A 124 -10.35 2.04 7.76
N VAL A 125 -9.67 0.93 8.01
CA VAL A 125 -10.26 -0.43 7.96
C VAL A 125 -10.64 -0.85 9.37
N GLY A 126 -11.93 -0.81 9.67
CA GLY A 126 -12.48 -1.19 10.98
C GLY A 126 -12.05 -0.24 12.11
N ASN A 127 -12.41 -0.61 13.34
CA ASN A 127 -12.15 0.17 14.54
C ASN A 127 -11.90 -0.68 15.81
N ALA A 128 -11.39 -1.90 15.63
CA ALA A 128 -11.09 -2.81 16.73
C ALA A 128 -9.88 -2.35 17.57
#